data_AF-A0AAV4GU48-F1
#
_entry.id   AF-A0AAV4GU48-F1
#
_cell.length_a   1.000
_cell.length_b   1.000
_cell.length_c   1.000
_cell.angle_alpha   90.00
_cell.angle_beta   90.00
_cell.angle_gamma   90.00
#
_symmetry.space_group_name_H-M   'P 1'
#
loop_
_entity.id
_entity.type
_entity.pdbx_description
1 polymer ?
#
loop_
_entity_poly.entity_id
_entity_poly.type
_entity_poly.pdbx_seq_one_letter_code
_entity_poly.pdbx_strand_id
1 'polypeptide(L)'
;MSVVRKHGESLKKTTSRPSPESKKMPTIGSIPRLIKAMDRFASEHIGFESSTVGTIIQSEMAAESDINRAALVPLRHKVFSFEVALKWGFLLSKIVPRILSEDGGSLSASFDLLRYNAELVTIYDLAIETNVWAYCTEEDEDEDDDEDVDEDDENGSTTGVSV
;
A
#
# COMPACT_ATOMS: atom_id res chain seq x y z
N MET A 1 -12.19 20.25 82.40
CA MET A 1 -11.18 19.38 81.77
C MET A 1 -11.85 18.65 80.60
N SER A 2 -11.15 18.67 79.46
CA SER A 2 -11.33 18.02 78.14
C SER A 2 -12.39 16.91 78.03
N VAL A 3 -13.37 16.95 77.10
CA VAL A 3 -13.31 16.61 75.65
C VAL A 3 -12.56 15.28 75.43
N VAL A 4 -13.16 14.21 74.90
CA VAL A 4 -13.28 13.90 73.45
C VAL A 4 -14.38 12.86 73.20
N ARG A 5 -15.30 13.18 72.27
CA ARG A 5 -16.24 12.24 71.64
C ARG A 5 -15.53 11.55 70.46
N LYS A 6 -15.55 10.22 70.40
CA LYS A 6 -15.08 9.45 69.23
C LYS A 6 -16.12 9.56 68.10
N HIS A 7 -15.79 10.34 67.07
CA HIS A 7 -16.22 10.08 65.67
C HIS A 7 -15.63 8.72 65.26
N GLY A 8 -16.28 7.84 64.52
CA GLY A 8 -17.06 8.08 63.30
C GLY A 8 -16.26 7.54 62.13
N GLU A 9 -16.10 6.21 62.03
CA GLU A 9 -15.51 5.58 60.84
C GLU A 9 -16.61 4.98 59.98
N SER A 10 -17.01 5.77 58.99
CA SER A 10 -17.90 5.40 57.90
C SER A 10 -17.10 4.56 56.90
N LEU A 11 -17.41 3.26 56.82
CA LEU A 11 -16.92 2.35 55.80
C LEU A 11 -17.44 2.82 54.42
N LYS A 12 -16.61 3.57 53.71
CA LYS A 12 -16.84 3.93 52.30
C LYS A 12 -16.80 2.65 51.46
N LYS A 13 -17.97 2.12 51.15
CA LYS A 13 -18.20 1.07 50.15
C LYS A 13 -17.78 1.62 48.79
N THR A 14 -16.57 1.31 48.37
CA THR A 14 -16.07 1.57 47.02
C THR A 14 -16.83 0.67 46.05
N THR A 15 -17.91 1.20 45.48
CA THR A 15 -18.53 0.66 44.28
C THR A 15 -17.48 0.65 43.17
N SER A 16 -16.97 -0.54 42.87
CA SER A 16 -16.13 -0.83 41.72
C SER A 16 -16.85 -0.38 40.45
N ARG A 17 -16.31 0.66 39.82
CA ARG A 17 -16.72 1.13 38.49
C ARG A 17 -16.57 -0.05 37.51
N PRO A 18 -17.61 -0.44 36.76
CA PRO A 18 -17.47 -1.46 35.73
C PRO A 18 -16.41 -1.00 34.73
N SER A 19 -15.43 -1.86 34.47
CA SER A 19 -14.43 -1.68 33.42
C SER A 19 -15.15 -1.41 32.11
N PRO A 20 -14.77 -0.39 31.31
CA PRO A 20 -15.38 -0.18 30.01
C PRO A 20 -15.12 -1.45 29.17
N GLU A 21 -16.18 -2.18 28.86
CA GLU A 21 -16.14 -3.28 27.90
C GLU A 21 -15.57 -2.70 26.59
N SER A 22 -14.34 -3.10 26.23
CA SER A 22 -13.76 -2.70 24.96
C SER A 22 -14.68 -3.24 23.87
N LYS A 23 -15.41 -2.36 23.18
CA LYS A 23 -16.21 -2.74 22.02
C LYS A 23 -15.26 -3.40 21.02
N LYS A 24 -15.39 -4.73 20.88
CA LYS A 24 -14.59 -5.51 19.95
C LYS A 24 -14.86 -4.94 18.56
N MET A 25 -13.82 -4.45 17.88
CA MET A 25 -14.00 -3.88 16.55
C MET A 25 -14.53 -4.97 15.61
N PRO A 26 -15.50 -4.65 14.74
CA PRO A 26 -15.99 -5.59 13.75
C PRO A 26 -14.82 -6.03 12.85
N THR A 27 -14.71 -7.34 12.61
CA THR A 27 -13.71 -7.91 11.70
C THR A 27 -14.25 -7.94 10.28
N ILE A 28 -13.38 -8.10 9.27
CA ILE A 28 -13.80 -8.29 7.87
C ILE A 28 -14.78 -9.47 7.75
N GLY A 29 -14.58 -10.54 8.53
CA GLY A 29 -15.50 -11.69 8.58
C GLY A 29 -16.92 -11.35 9.04
N SER A 30 -17.15 -10.19 9.66
CA SER A 30 -18.49 -9.70 9.99
C SER A 30 -19.24 -9.06 8.81
N ILE A 31 -18.60 -8.96 7.64
CA ILE A 31 -19.18 -8.46 6.38
C ILE A 31 -19.19 -9.60 5.34
N PRO A 32 -20.24 -10.47 5.34
CA PRO A 32 -20.24 -11.71 4.58
C PRO A 32 -20.06 -11.54 3.07
N ARG A 33 -20.59 -10.45 2.49
CA ARG A 33 -20.43 -10.17 1.05
C ARG A 33 -19.00 -9.80 0.69
N LEU A 34 -18.33 -9.05 1.56
CA LEU A 34 -16.94 -8.65 1.34
C LEU A 34 -16.02 -9.86 1.41
N ILE A 35 -16.11 -10.66 2.47
CA ILE A 35 -15.27 -11.86 2.59
C ILE A 35 -15.55 -12.85 1.46
N LYS A 36 -16.81 -13.04 1.06
CA LYS A 36 -17.14 -13.92 -0.07
C LYS A 36 -16.57 -13.42 -1.40
N ALA A 37 -16.57 -12.11 -1.63
CA ALA A 37 -15.98 -11.53 -2.85
C ALA A 37 -14.45 -11.68 -2.85
N MET A 38 -13.82 -11.46 -1.69
CA MET A 38 -12.39 -11.66 -1.46
C MET A 38 -11.97 -13.12 -1.69
N ASP A 39 -12.70 -14.06 -1.08
CA ASP A 39 -12.46 -15.49 -1.18
C ASP A 39 -12.63 -16.02 -2.60
N ARG A 40 -13.63 -15.50 -3.32
CA ARG A 40 -13.87 -15.90 -4.72
C ARG A 40 -12.69 -15.51 -5.60
N PHE A 41 -12.23 -14.27 -5.52
CA PHE A 41 -11.06 -13.85 -6.30
C PHE A 41 -9.81 -14.63 -5.91
N ALA A 42 -9.58 -14.81 -4.61
CA ALA A 42 -8.42 -15.57 -4.12
C ALA A 42 -8.45 -17.01 -4.65
N SER A 43 -9.58 -17.72 -4.52
CA SER A 43 -9.69 -19.11 -5.00
C SER A 43 -9.56 -19.25 -6.52
N GLU A 44 -10.01 -18.29 -7.31
CA GLU A 44 -9.85 -18.30 -8.78
C GLU A 44 -8.39 -18.08 -9.22
N HIS A 45 -7.55 -17.51 -8.36
CA HIS A 45 -6.17 -17.11 -8.70
C HIS A 45 -5.07 -17.72 -7.83
N ILE A 46 -5.42 -18.49 -6.79
CA ILE A 46 -4.47 -19.31 -6.02
C ILE A 46 -4.14 -20.54 -6.88
N GLY A 47 -2.92 -20.60 -7.40
CA GLY A 47 -2.43 -21.70 -8.25
C GLY A 47 -2.09 -23.00 -7.49
N PHE A 48 -2.59 -23.19 -6.28
CA PHE A 48 -2.25 -24.35 -5.45
C PHE A 48 -3.29 -25.46 -5.60
N GLU A 49 -2.79 -26.69 -5.78
CA GLU A 49 -3.58 -27.92 -5.67
C GLU A 49 -4.02 -28.22 -4.22
N SER A 50 -3.45 -27.51 -3.23
CA SER A 50 -3.68 -27.73 -1.80
C SER A 50 -4.76 -26.83 -1.22
N SER A 51 -5.87 -27.43 -0.80
CA SER A 51 -7.00 -26.75 -0.17
C SER A 51 -6.65 -26.10 1.19
N THR A 52 -5.61 -26.56 1.88
CA THR A 52 -5.25 -26.11 3.23
C THR A 52 -4.73 -24.67 3.25
N VAL A 53 -3.88 -24.29 2.30
CA VAL A 53 -3.31 -22.93 2.21
C VAL A 53 -4.43 -21.91 1.95
N GLY A 54 -5.36 -22.25 1.05
CA GLY A 54 -6.55 -21.44 0.80
C GLY A 54 -7.38 -21.20 2.06
N THR A 55 -7.65 -22.26 2.86
CA THR A 55 -8.40 -22.12 4.11
C THR A 55 -7.70 -21.24 5.14
N ILE A 56 -6.37 -21.33 5.27
CA ILE A 56 -5.60 -20.48 6.19
C ILE A 56 -5.72 -19.01 5.77
N ILE A 57 -5.50 -18.71 4.49
CA ILE A 57 -5.60 -17.35 3.95
C ILE A 57 -6.99 -16.76 4.18
N GLN A 58 -8.05 -17.53 3.91
CA GLN A 58 -9.43 -17.10 4.15
C GLN A 58 -9.68 -16.79 5.64
N SER A 59 -9.21 -17.67 6.54
CA SER A 59 -9.35 -17.47 7.97
C SER A 59 -8.60 -16.23 8.46
N GLU A 60 -7.38 -15.99 7.96
CA GLU A 60 -6.57 -14.83 8.32
C GLU A 60 -7.19 -13.53 7.80
N MET A 61 -7.62 -13.49 6.53
CA MET A 61 -8.33 -12.34 5.96
C MET A 61 -9.59 -11.99 6.75
N ALA A 62 -10.40 -12.99 7.12
CA ALA A 62 -11.63 -12.79 7.87
C ALA A 62 -11.40 -12.31 9.30
N ALA A 63 -10.26 -12.65 9.91
CA ALA A 63 -9.90 -12.26 11.27
C ALA A 63 -9.42 -10.81 11.38
N GLU A 64 -8.93 -10.22 10.29
CA GLU A 64 -8.46 -8.84 10.27
C GLU A 64 -9.61 -7.85 10.52
N SER A 65 -9.33 -6.75 11.21
CA SER A 65 -10.26 -5.63 11.39
C SER A 65 -10.04 -4.50 10.39
N ASP A 66 -8.86 -4.47 9.76
CA ASP A 66 -8.45 -3.47 8.77
C ASP A 66 -8.37 -4.11 7.39
N ILE A 67 -9.12 -3.56 6.43
CA ILE A 67 -9.13 -4.04 5.05
C ILE A 67 -7.77 -3.96 4.39
N ASN A 68 -6.95 -2.97 4.75
CA ASN A 68 -5.60 -2.84 4.22
C ASN A 68 -4.72 -4.00 4.68
N ARG A 69 -4.91 -4.49 5.92
CA ARG A 69 -4.19 -5.66 6.41
C ARG A 69 -4.72 -6.94 5.78
N ALA A 70 -6.04 -7.09 5.71
CA ALA A 70 -6.68 -8.24 5.07
C ALA A 70 -6.25 -8.38 3.60
N ALA A 71 -6.16 -7.27 2.87
CA ALA A 71 -5.73 -7.24 1.47
C ALA A 71 -4.30 -7.77 1.26
N LEU A 72 -3.41 -7.62 2.24
CA LEU A 72 -2.02 -8.06 2.13
C LEU A 72 -1.83 -9.54 2.49
N VAL A 73 -2.81 -10.20 3.11
CA VAL A 73 -2.69 -11.60 3.54
C VAL A 73 -2.31 -12.52 2.36
N PRO A 74 -3.02 -12.53 1.22
CA PRO A 74 -2.64 -13.38 0.08
C PRO A 74 -1.22 -13.07 -0.44
N LEU A 75 -0.80 -11.81 -0.40
CA LEU A 75 0.51 -11.39 -0.88
C LEU A 75 1.63 -11.89 0.03
N ARG A 76 1.44 -11.84 1.35
CA ARG A 76 2.41 -12.33 2.34
C ARG A 76 2.62 -13.83 2.23
N HIS A 77 1.57 -14.57 1.90
CA HIS A 77 1.65 -16.00 1.57
C HIS A 77 2.18 -16.27 0.16
N LYS A 78 2.50 -15.22 -0.62
CA LYS A 78 3.03 -15.29 -1.98
C LYS A 78 2.20 -16.18 -2.91
N VAL A 79 0.88 -16.20 -2.73
CA VAL A 79 -0.01 -17.06 -3.54
C VAL A 79 -0.43 -16.43 -4.86
N PHE A 80 -0.21 -15.12 -5.03
CA PHE A 80 -0.47 -14.41 -6.27
C PHE A 80 0.81 -14.16 -7.05
N SER A 81 0.70 -14.15 -8.38
CA SER A 81 1.69 -13.46 -9.21
C SER A 81 1.54 -11.95 -9.02
N PHE A 82 2.55 -11.16 -9.40
CA PHE A 82 2.49 -9.70 -9.31
C PHE A 82 1.31 -9.12 -10.11
N GLU A 83 1.04 -9.64 -11.30
CA GLU A 83 -0.10 -9.19 -12.12
C GLU A 83 -1.45 -9.45 -11.42
N VAL A 84 -1.61 -10.62 -10.81
CA VAL A 84 -2.81 -10.97 -10.03
C VAL A 84 -2.92 -10.06 -8.82
N ALA A 85 -1.80 -9.75 -8.15
CA ALA A 85 -1.78 -8.84 -7.02
C ALA A 85 -2.17 -7.40 -7.40
N LEU A 86 -1.82 -6.91 -8.58
CA LEU A 86 -2.33 -5.62 -9.08
C LEU A 86 -3.84 -5.68 -9.29
N LYS A 87 -4.34 -6.72 -9.97
CA LYS A 87 -5.78 -6.93 -10.19
C LYS A 87 -6.55 -7.01 -8.88
N TRP A 88 -5.97 -7.65 -7.86
CA TRP A 88 -6.51 -7.73 -6.51
C TRP A 88 -6.69 -6.36 -5.87
N GLY A 89 -5.66 -5.51 -5.90
CA GLY A 89 -5.74 -4.13 -5.39
C GLY A 89 -6.82 -3.31 -6.10
N PHE A 90 -6.89 -3.38 -7.43
CA PHE A 90 -7.93 -2.69 -8.20
C PHE A 90 -9.33 -3.19 -7.88
N LEU A 91 -9.52 -4.51 -7.77
CA LEU A 91 -10.80 -5.09 -7.35
C LEU A 91 -11.23 -4.51 -6.01
N LEU A 92 -10.37 -4.56 -5.00
CA LEU A 92 -10.67 -4.04 -3.66
C LEU A 92 -11.04 -2.55 -3.68
N SER A 93 -10.33 -1.74 -4.47
CA SER A 93 -10.64 -0.31 -4.63
C SER A 93 -12.05 -0.02 -5.15
N LYS A 94 -12.67 -0.98 -5.84
CA LYS A 94 -14.04 -0.86 -6.38
C LYS A 94 -15.07 -1.56 -5.52
N ILE A 95 -14.79 -2.79 -5.05
CA ILE A 95 -15.79 -3.59 -4.34
C ILE A 95 -16.00 -3.12 -2.91
N VAL A 96 -14.93 -2.70 -2.21
CA VAL A 96 -15.00 -2.31 -0.80
C VAL A 96 -15.97 -1.14 -0.60
N PRO A 97 -15.79 0.03 -1.27
CA PRO A 97 -16.73 1.14 -1.09
C PRO A 97 -18.16 0.77 -1.51
N ARG A 98 -18.32 -0.02 -2.57
CA ARG A 98 -19.63 -0.46 -3.04
C ARG A 98 -20.34 -1.33 -2.00
N ILE A 99 -19.71 -2.38 -1.50
CA ILE A 99 -20.30 -3.30 -0.53
C ILE A 99 -20.63 -2.56 0.77
N LEU A 100 -19.73 -1.69 1.26
CA LEU A 100 -20.00 -0.92 2.47
C LEU A 100 -21.19 0.03 2.30
N SER A 101 -21.34 0.65 1.12
CA SER A 101 -22.48 1.51 0.82
C SER A 101 -23.81 0.75 0.74
N GLU A 102 -23.81 -0.48 0.23
CA GLU A 102 -25.01 -1.30 0.05
C GLU A 102 -25.42 -2.01 1.36
N ASP A 103 -24.45 -2.50 2.14
CA ASP A 103 -24.69 -3.32 3.33
C ASP A 103 -24.84 -2.47 4.61
N GLY A 104 -24.59 -1.15 4.54
CA GLY A 104 -24.55 -0.28 5.72
C GLY A 104 -23.42 -0.62 6.70
N GLY A 105 -22.44 -1.40 6.23
CA GLY A 105 -21.27 -1.79 6.99
C GLY A 105 -20.27 -0.66 7.12
N SER A 106 -19.53 -0.63 8.23
CA SER A 106 -18.43 0.30 8.44
C SER A 106 -17.18 -0.46 8.82
N LEU A 107 -16.05 -0.09 8.21
CA LEU A 107 -14.73 -0.59 8.55
C LEU A 107 -13.99 0.44 9.38
N SER A 108 -12.97 0.00 10.10
CA SER A 108 -12.09 0.92 10.84
C SER A 108 -11.34 1.88 9.92
N ALA A 109 -11.12 1.49 8.67
CA ALA A 109 -10.45 2.28 7.64
C ALA A 109 -11.00 1.94 6.24
N SER A 110 -10.95 2.92 5.34
CA SER A 110 -11.15 2.69 3.91
C SER A 110 -9.95 1.96 3.31
N PHE A 111 -10.18 1.24 2.21
CA PHE A 111 -9.10 0.66 1.44
C PHE A 111 -8.28 1.76 0.76
N ASP A 112 -6.97 1.73 0.97
CA ASP A 112 -5.99 2.68 0.44
C ASP A 112 -5.13 1.99 -0.63
N LEU A 113 -5.45 2.27 -1.90
CA LEU A 113 -4.75 1.69 -3.03
C LEU A 113 -3.28 2.14 -3.13
N LEU A 114 -2.96 3.37 -2.72
CA LEU A 114 -1.58 3.87 -2.76
C LEU A 114 -0.72 3.13 -1.75
N ARG A 115 -1.23 3.00 -0.51
CA ARG A 115 -0.56 2.23 0.53
C ARG A 115 -0.41 0.76 0.14
N TYR A 116 -1.45 0.16 -0.43
CA TYR A 116 -1.41 -1.21 -0.93
C TYR A 116 -0.32 -1.39 -2.00
N ASN A 117 -0.22 -0.46 -2.97
CA ASN A 117 0.79 -0.54 -4.01
C ASN A 117 2.22 -0.37 -3.47
N ALA A 118 2.43 0.48 -2.45
CA ALA A 118 3.72 0.62 -1.81
C ALA A 118 4.18 -0.70 -1.14
N GLU A 119 3.27 -1.35 -0.40
CA GLU A 119 3.53 -2.65 0.22
C GLU A 119 3.75 -3.74 -0.83
N LEU A 120 3.03 -3.67 -1.96
CA LEU A 120 3.17 -4.62 -3.06
C LEU A 120 4.59 -4.61 -3.64
N VAL A 121 5.16 -3.42 -3.88
CA VAL A 121 6.53 -3.26 -4.35
C VAL A 121 7.52 -3.88 -3.37
N THR A 122 7.32 -3.68 -2.06
CA THR A 122 8.16 -4.28 -1.02
C THR A 122 8.04 -5.80 -0.96
N ILE A 123 6.83 -6.37 -1.06
CA ILE A 123 6.60 -7.81 -0.95
C ILE A 123 7.18 -8.59 -2.14
N TYR A 124 7.05 -8.04 -3.35
CA TYR A 124 7.58 -8.65 -4.57
C TYR A 124 9.04 -8.29 -4.84
N ASP A 125 9.65 -7.50 -3.96
CA ASP A 125 11.02 -7.00 -4.12
C ASP A 125 11.26 -6.47 -5.53
N LEU A 126 10.30 -5.65 -6.00
CA LEU A 126 10.46 -4.91 -7.25
C LEU A 126 11.46 -3.80 -6.97
N ALA A 127 12.73 -4.18 -6.85
CA ALA A 127 13.82 -3.24 -6.99
C ALA A 127 13.61 -2.54 -8.33
N ILE A 128 13.45 -1.22 -8.30
CA ILE A 128 13.67 -0.41 -9.49
C ILE A 128 15.15 -0.65 -9.80
N GLU A 129 15.43 -1.58 -10.70
CA GLU A 129 16.77 -1.77 -11.23
C GLU A 129 17.27 -0.39 -11.65
N THR A 130 18.42 -0.05 -11.11
CA THR A 130 19.01 1.28 -10.98
C THR A 130 19.26 1.97 -12.33
N ASN A 131 18.87 1.35 -13.44
CA ASN A 131 19.02 1.85 -14.80
C ASN A 131 17.90 2.79 -15.26
N VAL A 132 16.68 2.75 -14.69
CA VAL A 132 15.63 3.70 -15.13
C VAL A 132 16.01 5.14 -14.75
N TRP A 133 16.61 5.33 -13.57
CA TRP A 133 17.09 6.63 -13.14
C TRP A 133 18.22 7.17 -14.02
N ALA A 134 19.06 6.30 -14.58
CA ALA A 134 20.12 6.70 -15.50
C ALA A 134 19.53 7.38 -16.76
N TYR A 135 18.37 6.92 -17.24
CA TYR A 135 17.67 7.55 -18.38
C TYR A 135 16.88 8.82 -18.03
N CYS A 136 16.74 9.17 -16.74
CA CYS A 136 16.12 10.43 -16.31
C CYS A 136 17.15 11.57 -16.12
N THR A 137 18.44 11.27 -16.25
CA THR A 137 19.57 12.20 -16.07
C THR A 137 20.32 12.54 -17.36
N GLU A 138 19.95 11.96 -18.50
CA GLU A 138 20.61 12.19 -19.81
C GLU A 138 19.91 13.25 -20.68
N GLU A 139 19.39 14.32 -20.09
CA GLU A 139 18.97 15.52 -20.83
C GLU A 139 19.49 16.73 -20.03
N ASP A 140 20.60 17.34 -20.47
CA ASP A 140 20.98 18.76 -20.28
C ASP A 140 22.52 19.02 -20.40
N GLU A 141 23.26 18.28 -21.23
CA GLU A 141 24.64 18.63 -21.59
C GLU A 141 24.87 18.49 -23.10
N ASP A 142 24.20 19.33 -23.89
CA ASP A 142 24.82 19.80 -25.13
C ASP A 142 25.47 21.14 -24.80
N GLU A 143 26.78 21.04 -24.54
CA GLU A 143 27.71 22.11 -24.22
C GLU A 143 27.66 23.22 -25.29
N ASP A 144 27.17 24.40 -24.89
CA ASP A 144 27.65 25.65 -25.47
C ASP A 144 29.09 25.84 -24.97
N ASP A 145 30.10 25.67 -25.83
CA ASP A 145 31.37 26.37 -25.66
C ASP A 145 32.08 26.58 -27.02
N ASP A 146 31.79 27.75 -27.57
CA ASP A 146 32.69 28.76 -28.12
C ASP A 146 34.15 28.35 -28.47
N GLU A 147 34.65 28.83 -29.63
CA GLU A 147 35.75 29.81 -29.69
C GLU A 147 36.24 30.04 -31.14
N ASP A 148 36.24 31.32 -31.53
CA ASP A 148 36.82 31.89 -32.75
C ASP A 148 38.34 31.73 -32.80
N VAL A 149 38.91 31.27 -33.94
CA VAL A 149 40.33 31.55 -34.30
C VAL A 149 40.46 31.76 -35.82
N ASP A 150 40.71 33.02 -36.20
CA ASP A 150 41.22 33.45 -37.51
C ASP A 150 42.66 32.98 -37.73
N GLU A 151 43.02 32.58 -38.96
CA GLU A 151 44.39 32.81 -39.49
C GLU A 151 44.41 32.79 -41.03
N ASP A 152 44.82 33.94 -41.57
CA ASP A 152 45.25 34.21 -42.95
C ASP A 152 46.36 33.23 -43.42
N ASP A 153 46.45 32.93 -44.72
CA ASP A 153 47.46 33.52 -45.63
C ASP A 153 47.67 32.71 -46.95
N GLU A 154 48.06 33.47 -47.96
CA GLU A 154 48.32 33.24 -49.38
C GLU A 154 49.00 31.92 -49.83
N ASN A 155 48.69 31.43 -51.06
CA ASN A 155 49.61 31.57 -52.22
C ASN A 155 49.01 31.10 -53.56
N GLY A 156 49.26 31.87 -54.62
CA GLY A 156 48.56 31.83 -55.90
C GLY A 156 49.03 30.84 -56.98
N SER A 157 48.29 30.83 -58.10
CA SER A 157 48.79 30.32 -59.38
C SER A 157 48.08 30.94 -60.59
N THR A 158 48.73 31.96 -61.15
CA THR A 158 49.01 32.23 -62.57
C THR A 158 47.88 32.33 -63.63
N THR A 159 47.80 33.53 -64.24
CA THR A 159 47.75 33.85 -65.69
C THR A 159 46.82 32.99 -66.58
N GLY A 160 45.82 33.52 -67.28
CA GLY A 160 45.81 34.70 -68.15
C GLY A 160 45.35 34.24 -69.54
N VAL A 161 44.50 35.03 -70.23
CA VAL A 161 44.40 35.13 -71.72
C VAL A 161 43.39 36.24 -72.08
N SER A 162 43.97 37.23 -72.76
CA SER A 162 43.50 38.19 -73.77
C SER A 162 42.01 38.47 -74.04
N VAL A 163 41.67 39.77 -74.08
CA VAL A 163 41.32 40.51 -75.32
C VAL A 163 41.97 41.89 -75.27
#